data_AF-A0A5N6ZSC9-F1
#
_entry.id   AF-A0A5N6ZSC9-F1
#
_cell.length_a   1.000
_cell.length_b   1.000
_cell.length_c   1.000
_cell.angle_alpha   90.00
_cell.angle_beta   90.00
_cell.angle_gamma   90.00
#
_symmetry.space_group_name_H-M   'P 1'
#
loop_
_entity.id
_entity.type
_entity.pdbx_description
1 polymer ?
#
loop_
_entity_poly.entity_id
_entity_poly.type
_entity_poly.pdbx_seq_one_letter_code
_entity_poly.pdbx_strand_id
1 'polypeptide(L)' 'MPNTLGNGEWLNVGQSLWSENGQTEFKMQHDGKIALYVNQECVWQNTAEQRDDVKGLHMQEDGNLVL' A
#
# COMPACT_ATOMS: atom_id res chain seq x y z
N MET A 1 4.12 6.67 12.51
CA MET A 1 3.97 6.37 11.07
C MET A 1 2.49 6.47 10.75
N PRO A 2 2.07 6.92 9.56
CA PRO A 2 0.64 6.97 9.23
C PRO A 2 0.06 5.56 9.28
N ASN A 3 -1.13 5.42 9.84
CA ASN A 3 -1.87 4.17 9.98
C ASN A 3 -3.18 4.17 9.16
N THR A 4 -3.42 5.23 8.38
CA THR A 4 -4.62 5.45 7.59
C THR A 4 -4.25 6.18 6.29
N LEU A 5 -4.96 5.87 5.21
CA LEU A 5 -4.94 6.61 3.95
C LEU A 5 -6.32 7.25 3.78
N GLY A 6 -6.39 8.56 3.90
CA GLY A 6 -7.62 9.33 3.80
C GLY A 6 -8.06 9.56 2.36
N ASN A 7 -9.28 10.08 2.19
CA ASN A 7 -9.79 10.48 0.88
C ASN A 7 -8.89 11.54 0.23
N GLY A 8 -8.61 11.36 -1.06
CA GLY A 8 -7.70 12.20 -1.85
C GLY A 8 -6.22 11.90 -1.63
N GLU A 9 -5.86 11.02 -0.68
CA GLU A 9 -4.47 10.74 -0.36
C GLU A 9 -3.88 9.63 -1.23
N TRP A 10 -2.58 9.75 -1.48
CA TRP A 10 -1.78 8.79 -2.22
C TRP A 10 -0.82 8.05 -1.28
N LEU A 11 -0.78 6.74 -1.41
CA LEU A 11 0.34 5.90 -0.98
C LEU A 11 1.24 5.65 -2.20
N ASN A 12 2.20 6.54 -2.41
CA ASN A 12 3.14 6.47 -3.53
C ASN A 12 4.09 5.28 -3.40
N VAL A 13 4.66 4.84 -4.52
CA VAL A 13 5.69 3.80 -4.54
C VAL A 13 6.77 4.02 -3.47
N GLY A 14 7.04 2.97 -2.69
CA GLY A 14 8.00 2.98 -1.57
C GLY A 14 7.40 3.40 -0.23
N GLN A 15 6.17 3.95 -0.20
CA GLN A 15 5.51 4.35 1.03
C GLN A 15 4.75 3.20 1.68
N SER A 16 4.56 3.32 3.00
CA SER A 16 3.86 2.33 3.80
C SER A 16 2.93 3.00 4.83
N LEU A 17 1.84 2.31 5.12
CA LEU A 17 1.05 2.50 6.33
C LEU A 17 1.43 1.43 7.34
N TRP A 18 1.34 1.78 8.62
CA TRP A 18 1.69 0.88 9.71
C TRP A 18 0.56 0.79 10.71
N SER A 19 0.28 -0.42 11.23
CA SER A 19 -0.59 -0.58 12.38
C SER A 19 -0.05 0.18 13.59
N GLU A 20 -0.91 0.53 14.54
CA GLU A 20 -0.51 1.29 15.74
C GLU A 20 0.56 0.58 16.56
N ASN A 21 0.54 -0.77 16.57
CA ASN A 21 1.53 -1.59 17.25
C ASN A 21 2.80 -1.85 16.41
N GLY A 22 2.88 -1.34 15.19
CA GLY A 22 4.02 -1.46 14.28
C GLY A 22 4.29 -2.87 13.73
N GLN A 23 3.41 -3.84 13.95
CA GLN A 23 3.62 -5.22 13.51
C GLN A 23 3.14 -5.49 12.08
N THR A 24 2.21 -4.68 11.58
CA THR A 24 1.63 -4.83 10.25
C THR A 24 1.99 -3.64 9.37
N GLU A 25 2.55 -3.93 8.20
CA GLU A 25 2.92 -2.94 7.18
C GLU A 25 2.03 -3.15 5.94
N PHE A 26 1.33 -2.11 5.51
CA PHE A 26 0.67 -2.07 4.22
C PHE A 26 1.50 -1.21 3.28
N LYS A 27 2.14 -1.83 2.29
CA LYS A 27 3.22 -1.23 1.50
C LYS A 27 2.86 -1.14 0.02
N MET A 28 3.06 0.05 -0.55
CA MET A 28 3.18 0.21 -2.00
C MET A 28 4.62 -0.11 -2.41
N GLN A 29 4.83 -1.28 -3.01
CA GLN A 29 6.15 -1.80 -3.36
C GLN A 29 6.72 -1.10 -4.61
N HIS A 30 8.04 -1.21 -4.81
CA HIS A 30 8.72 -0.66 -5.98
C HIS A 30 8.40 -1.37 -7.30
N ASP A 31 7.90 -2.60 -7.23
CA ASP A 31 7.52 -3.41 -8.40
C ASP A 31 6.03 -3.26 -8.77
N GLY A 32 5.41 -2.17 -8.32
CA GLY A 32 4.02 -1.81 -8.65
C GLY A 32 2.96 -2.61 -7.92
N LYS A 33 3.36 -3.44 -6.94
CA LYS A 33 2.45 -4.24 -6.14
C LYS A 33 2.07 -3.53 -4.84
N ILE A 34 0.96 -3.97 -4.28
CA ILE A 34 0.63 -3.73 -2.89
C ILE A 34 0.79 -5.03 -2.12
N ALA A 35 1.47 -4.95 -0.99
CA ALA A 35 1.68 -6.07 -0.09
C ALA A 35 1.27 -5.73 1.35
N LEU A 36 0.77 -6.75 2.05
CA LEU A 36 0.60 -6.72 3.49
C LEU A 36 1.70 -7.59 4.12
N TYR A 37 2.46 -7.01 5.02
CA TYR A 37 3.45 -7.71 5.82
C TYR A 37 3.00 -7.80 7.28
N VAL A 38 3.24 -8.94 7.91
CA VAL A 38 3.07 -9.13 9.36
C VAL A 38 4.38 -9.66 9.90
N ASN A 39 4.98 -8.95 10.86
CA ASN A 39 6.31 -9.29 11.40
C ASN A 39 7.36 -9.52 10.29
N GLN A 40 7.36 -8.67 9.26
CA GLN A 40 8.26 -8.72 8.09
C GLN A 40 8.01 -9.87 7.11
N GLU A 41 7.02 -10.73 7.36
CA GLU A 41 6.61 -11.77 6.41
C GLU A 41 5.47 -11.26 5.52
N CYS A 42 5.60 -11.44 4.20
CA CYS A 42 4.56 -11.07 3.25
C CYS A 42 3.41 -12.07 3.34
N VAL A 43 2.26 -11.64 3.84
CA VAL A 43 1.08 -12.51 4.03
C VAL A 43 0.04 -12.37 2.91
N TRP A 44 0.09 -11.27 2.15
CA TRP A 44 -0.81 -11.02 1.03
C TRP A 44 -0.20 -10.08 -0.01
N GLN A 45 -0.53 -10.29 -1.28
CA GLN A 45 -0.25 -9.36 -2.39
C GLN A 45 -1.46 -9.28 -3.34
N ASN A 46 -1.63 -8.13 -3.98
CA ASN A 46 -2.75 -7.91 -4.90
C ASN A 46 -2.63 -8.69 -6.22
N THR A 47 -1.41 -8.94 -6.70
CA THR A 47 -1.16 -9.63 -7.97
C THR A 47 0.23 -10.31 -7.99
N ALA A 48 0.39 -11.31 -8.86
CA ALA A 48 1.69 -11.93 -9.16
C ALA A 48 2.54 -11.08 -10.11
N GLU A 49 1.89 -10.32 -11.00
CA GLU A 49 2.53 -9.53 -12.05
C GLU A 49 3.20 -8.27 -11.52
N GLN A 50 4.38 -7.94 -12.05
CA GLN A 50 5.10 -6.71 -11.71
C GLN A 50 4.81 -5.62 -12.73
N ARG A 51 4.83 -4.36 -12.27
CA ARG A 51 4.63 -3.19 -13.11
C ARG A 51 5.42 -1.98 -12.61
N ASP A 52 6.27 -1.44 -13.47
CA ASP A 52 7.14 -0.31 -13.13
C ASP A 52 6.52 1.06 -13.48
N ASP A 53 5.34 1.07 -14.09
CA ASP A 53 4.61 2.26 -14.51
C ASP A 53 3.55 2.72 -13.49
N VAL A 54 3.45 2.05 -12.34
CA VAL A 54 2.50 2.38 -11.28
C VAL A 54 3.02 3.56 -10.46
N LYS A 55 2.19 4.60 -10.28
CA LYS A 55 2.51 5.76 -9.42
C LYS A 55 2.34 5.43 -7.93
N GLY A 56 1.27 4.72 -7.59
CA GLY A 56 0.92 4.36 -6.23
C GLY A 56 -0.59 4.19 -6.05
N LEU A 57 -0.99 3.83 -4.84
CA LEU A 57 -2.39 3.62 -4.48
C LEU A 57 -3.07 4.95 -4.12
N HIS A 58 -4.27 5.19 -4.64
CA HIS A 58 -5.06 6.40 -4.37
C HIS A 58 -6.40 6.02 -3.77
N MET A 59 -6.68 6.53 -2.57
CA MET A 59 -8.03 6.50 -2.00
C MET A 59 -8.79 7.70 -2.53
N GLN A 60 -9.60 7.51 -3.57
CA GLN A 60 -10.33 8.58 -4.23
C GLN A 60 -11.46 9.12 -3.36
N GLU A 61 -11.86 10.38 -3.58
CA GLU A 61 -12.91 11.04 -2.79
C GLU A 61 -14.30 10.40 -2.94
N ASP A 62 -14.51 9.63 -4.01
CA ASP A 62 -15.73 8.87 -4.27
C ASP A 62 -15.79 7.52 -3.53
N GLY A 63 -14.77 7.20 -2.73
CA GLY A 63 -14.69 5.95 -1.97
C GLY A 63 -14.02 4.80 -2.72
N ASN A 64 -13.52 5.03 -3.93
CA ASN A 64 -12.83 4.01 -4.70
C ASN A 64 -11.34 3.95 -4.34
N LEU A 65 -10.81 2.74 -4.13
CA LEU A 65 -9.38 2.52 -3.89
C LEU A 65 -8.73 1.98 -5.16
N VAL A 66 -7.86 2.79 -5.78
CA VAL A 66 -7.33 2.54 -7.13
C VAL A 66 -5.82 2.50 -7.13
N LEU A 67 -5.25 1.64 -8.00
CA LEU A 67 -3.83 1.54 -8.28
C LEU A 67 -3.46 2.22 -9.60
#